data_AF-A0A7Y2K879-F1
#
_entry.id   AF-A0A7Y2K879-F1
#
_cell.length_a   1.000
_cell.length_b   1.000
_cell.length_c   1.000
_cell.angle_alpha   90.00
_cell.angle_beta   90.00
_cell.angle_gamma   90.00
#
_symmetry.space_group_name_H-M   'P 1'
#
loop_
_entity.id
_entity.type
_entity.pdbx_description
1 polymer ?
#
loop_
_entity_poly.entity_id
_entity_poly.type
_entity_poly.pdbx_seq_one_letter_code
_entity_poly.pdbx_strand_id
1 'polypeptide(L)'
;MKLLFANIILLLLITACSGSENTTKHSKDNVEIDQLYNAKEKALDHFINGSVAEANEDFALAIVEFTEALNYDTSSGIFYALAKNYLTLDKLSSALKYAHHSIRYDSTELDYYDLLSEIFVQAR
;
A
#
# COMPACT_ATOMS: atom_id res chain seq x y z
N MET A 1 59.49 2.12 6.79
CA MET A 1 58.82 2.77 5.63
C MET A 1 57.63 1.99 5.04
N LYS A 2 57.02 1.02 5.75
CA LYS A 2 55.75 0.37 5.32
C LYS A 2 54.52 0.82 6.13
N LEU A 3 54.73 1.43 7.30
CA LEU A 3 53.67 1.94 8.18
C LEU A 3 53.26 3.40 7.92
N LEU A 4 54.01 4.12 7.06
CA LEU A 4 53.64 5.48 6.61
C LEU A 4 52.65 5.45 5.44
N PHE A 5 52.64 4.37 4.64
CA PHE A 5 51.70 4.21 3.52
C PHE A 5 50.28 3.82 3.98
N ALA A 6 50.14 3.21 5.15
CA ALA A 6 48.84 2.78 5.69
C ALA A 6 47.97 3.96 6.21
N ASN A 7 48.59 5.10 6.56
CA ASN A 7 47.87 6.27 7.06
C ASN A 7 47.40 7.25 5.96
N ILE A 8 47.90 7.12 4.73
CA ILE A 8 47.48 7.98 3.60
C ILE A 8 46.17 7.51 2.97
N ILE A 9 45.80 6.24 3.12
CA ILE A 9 44.53 5.68 2.62
C ILE A 9 43.34 6.00 3.54
N LEU A 10 43.60 6.27 4.82
CA LEU A 10 42.56 6.60 5.81
C LEU A 10 42.10 8.08 5.74
N LEU A 11 42.85 8.96 5.06
CA LEU A 11 42.53 10.39 4.95
C LEU A 11 41.64 10.76 3.74
N LEU A 12 41.37 9.82 2.83
CA LEU A 12 40.62 10.06 1.59
C LEU A 12 39.10 9.86 1.72
N LEU A 13 38.59 9.55 2.93
CA LEU A 13 37.18 9.26 3.18
C LEU A 13 36.35 10.46 3.68
N ILE A 14 36.91 11.67 3.75
CA ILE A 14 36.22 12.86 4.29
C ILE A 14 35.98 14.00 3.29
N THR A 15 36.14 13.77 1.98
CA THR A 15 35.76 14.76 0.96
C THR A 15 34.76 14.17 -0.04
N ALA A 16 33.54 13.89 0.45
CA ALA A 16 32.36 13.68 -0.39
C ALA A 16 31.17 14.42 0.23
N CYS A 17 31.29 15.73 0.34
CA CYS A 17 30.17 16.64 0.56
C CYS A 17 30.11 17.58 -0.64
N SER A 18 29.35 17.19 -1.68
CA SER A 18 28.93 18.10 -2.73
C SER A 18 27.63 18.76 -2.28
N GLY A 19 27.76 19.89 -1.59
CA GLY A 19 26.64 20.79 -1.32
C GLY A 19 26.21 21.46 -2.62
N SER A 20 25.07 21.03 -3.15
CA SER A 20 24.31 21.80 -4.13
C SER A 20 23.06 22.30 -3.43
N GLU A 21 23.12 23.53 -2.91
CA GLU A 21 21.93 24.28 -2.55
C GLU A 21 21.69 25.32 -3.64
N ASN A 22 20.85 24.97 -4.61
CA ASN A 22 20.03 25.95 -5.32
C ASN A 22 18.60 25.76 -4.80
N THR A 23 18.30 26.47 -3.73
CA THR A 23 16.97 26.65 -3.16
C THR A 23 16.07 27.26 -4.24
N THR A 24 15.36 26.42 -5.00
CA THR A 24 14.21 26.88 -5.78
C THR A 24 13.03 27.06 -4.84
N LYS A 25 12.98 28.23 -4.20
CA LYS A 25 11.81 28.68 -3.46
C LYS A 25 10.77 29.20 -4.47
N HIS A 26 10.10 28.28 -5.18
CA HIS A 26 8.79 28.49 -5.83
C HIS A 26 8.21 27.13 -6.32
N SER A 27 7.01 26.77 -5.86
CA SER A 27 6.10 25.79 -6.51
C SER A 27 6.38 24.28 -6.41
N LYS A 28 6.84 23.74 -5.27
CA LYS A 28 6.89 22.28 -5.03
C LYS A 28 5.72 21.74 -4.19
N ASP A 29 5.31 22.47 -3.15
CA ASP A 29 4.21 22.03 -2.28
C ASP A 29 2.88 21.85 -3.03
N ASN A 30 2.55 22.75 -3.97
CA ASN A 30 1.30 22.64 -4.73
C ASN A 30 1.28 21.42 -5.66
N VAL A 31 2.41 21.09 -6.30
CA VAL A 31 2.47 19.97 -7.26
C VAL A 31 2.38 18.62 -6.55
N GLU A 32 3.01 18.47 -5.38
CA GLU A 32 2.95 17.24 -4.59
C GLU A 32 1.57 17.04 -3.96
N ILE A 33 0.95 18.11 -3.45
CA ILE A 33 -0.42 18.09 -2.93
C ILE A 33 -1.41 17.72 -4.04
N ASP A 34 -1.30 18.32 -5.23
CA ASP A 34 -2.16 18.02 -6.37
C ASP A 34 -1.99 16.55 -6.83
N GLN A 35 -0.76 16.04 -6.84
CA GLN A 35 -0.49 14.64 -7.19
C GLN A 35 -1.10 13.66 -6.16
N LEU A 36 -0.95 13.95 -4.87
CA LEU A 36 -1.54 13.13 -3.81
C LEU A 36 -3.07 13.17 -3.86
N TYR A 37 -3.66 14.35 -4.10
CA TYR A 37 -5.09 14.52 -4.28
C TYR A 37 -5.60 13.67 -5.46
N ASN A 38 -4.94 13.77 -6.62
CA ASN A 38 -5.29 12.99 -7.80
C ASN A 38 -5.15 11.48 -7.59
N ALA A 39 -4.17 11.03 -6.80
CA ALA A 39 -4.04 9.62 -6.44
C ALA A 39 -5.21 9.14 -5.57
N LYS A 40 -5.58 9.92 -4.54
CA LYS A 40 -6.72 9.60 -3.68
C LYS A 40 -8.05 9.58 -4.44
N GLU A 41 -8.24 10.50 -5.38
CA GLU A 41 -9.43 10.54 -6.24
C GLU A 41 -9.53 9.26 -7.09
N LYS A 42 -8.43 8.85 -7.74
CA LYS A 42 -8.40 7.58 -8.50
C LYS A 42 -8.63 6.36 -7.63
N ALA A 43 -8.05 6.31 -6.44
CA ALA A 43 -8.29 5.22 -5.51
C ALA A 43 -9.77 5.11 -5.14
N LEU A 44 -10.42 6.26 -4.89
CA LEU A 44 -11.83 6.34 -4.55
C LEU A 44 -12.72 5.90 -5.72
N ASP A 45 -12.42 6.35 -6.95
CA ASP A 45 -13.16 5.94 -8.14
C ASP A 45 -13.15 4.41 -8.33
N HIS A 46 -11.96 3.81 -8.27
CA HIS A 46 -11.82 2.35 -8.34
C HIS A 46 -12.51 1.64 -7.16
N PHE A 47 -12.44 2.19 -5.95
CA PHE A 47 -13.14 1.61 -4.80
C PHE A 47 -14.67 1.65 -4.96
N ILE A 48 -15.21 2.74 -5.49
CA ILE A 48 -16.64 2.86 -5.78
C ILE A 48 -17.05 1.86 -6.87
N ASN A 49 -16.29 1.78 -7.96
CA ASN A 49 -16.55 0.81 -9.03
C ASN A 49 -16.51 -0.63 -8.52
N GLY A 50 -15.52 -0.96 -7.68
CA GLY A 50 -15.43 -2.27 -7.04
C GLY A 50 -16.62 -2.57 -6.13
N SER A 51 -17.09 -1.57 -5.38
CA SER A 51 -18.29 -1.70 -4.52
C SER A 51 -19.56 -1.91 -5.34
N VAL A 52 -19.68 -1.24 -6.51
CA VAL A 52 -20.79 -1.45 -7.44
C VAL A 52 -20.75 -2.85 -8.05
N ALA A 53 -19.58 -3.32 -8.46
CA ALA A 53 -19.41 -4.68 -8.98
C ALA A 53 -19.76 -5.74 -7.92
N GLU A 54 -19.29 -5.55 -6.69
CA GLU A 54 -19.62 -6.41 -5.54
C GLU A 54 -21.13 -6.45 -5.29
N ALA A 55 -21.81 -5.30 -5.29
CA ALA A 55 -23.26 -5.23 -5.10
C ALA A 55 -24.05 -5.91 -6.23
N ASN A 56 -23.46 -6.01 -7.42
CA ASN A 56 -24.01 -6.76 -8.56
C ASN A 56 -23.57 -8.24 -8.58
N GLU A 57 -22.93 -8.73 -7.51
CA GLU A 57 -22.39 -10.09 -7.39
C GLU A 57 -21.29 -10.44 -8.42
N ASP A 58 -20.72 -9.43 -9.11
CA ASP A 58 -19.54 -9.61 -9.96
C ASP A 58 -18.26 -9.47 -9.12
N PHE A 59 -18.03 -10.45 -8.26
CA PHE A 59 -16.91 -10.45 -7.32
C PHE A 59 -15.54 -10.48 -8.02
N ALA A 60 -15.47 -11.01 -9.25
CA ALA A 60 -14.24 -11.03 -10.03
C ALA A 60 -13.87 -9.62 -10.50
N LEU A 61 -14.84 -8.86 -11.04
CA LEU A 61 -14.63 -7.47 -11.39
C LEU A 61 -14.37 -6.61 -10.14
N ALA A 62 -15.08 -6.87 -9.04
CA ALA A 62 -14.85 -6.18 -7.77
C ALA A 62 -13.40 -6.30 -7.31
N ILE A 63 -12.81 -7.50 -7.39
CA ILE A 63 -11.39 -7.72 -7.05
C ILE A 63 -10.45 -6.93 -7.97
N VAL A 64 -10.74 -6.85 -9.27
CA VAL A 64 -9.93 -6.07 -10.21
C VAL A 64 -9.95 -4.60 -9.81
N GLU A 65 -11.14 -4.03 -9.61
CA GLU A 65 -11.29 -2.63 -9.23
C GLU A 65 -10.66 -2.32 -7.86
N PHE A 66 -10.86 -3.16 -6.85
CA PHE A 66 -10.20 -2.96 -5.56
C PHE A 66 -8.67 -3.11 -5.63
N THR A 67 -8.15 -3.94 -6.53
CA THR A 67 -6.70 -4.05 -6.76
C THR A 67 -6.17 -2.79 -7.45
N GLU A 68 -6.92 -2.21 -8.39
CA GLU A 68 -6.57 -0.92 -8.99
C GLU A 68 -6.62 0.22 -7.96
N ALA A 69 -7.62 0.23 -7.07
CA ALA A 69 -7.66 1.17 -5.95
C ALA A 69 -6.39 1.05 -5.09
N LEU A 70 -5.92 -0.17 -4.83
CA LEU A 70 -4.72 -0.46 -4.04
C LEU A 70 -3.43 0.09 -4.66
N ASN A 71 -3.40 0.25 -5.99
CA ASN A 71 -2.26 0.87 -6.70
C ASN A 71 -2.12 2.37 -6.38
N TYR A 72 -3.18 3.01 -5.90
CA TYR A 72 -3.22 4.44 -5.62
C TYR A 72 -3.30 4.77 -4.13
N ASP A 73 -4.01 3.96 -3.34
CA ASP A 73 -4.12 4.10 -1.89
C ASP A 73 -4.00 2.74 -1.19
N THR A 74 -3.17 2.68 -0.15
CA THR A 74 -2.99 1.47 0.65
C THR A 74 -3.72 1.61 1.97
N SER A 75 -5.05 1.41 1.94
CA SER A 75 -5.91 1.51 3.11
C SER A 75 -6.43 0.16 3.58
N SER A 76 -6.70 0.06 4.88
CA SER A 76 -7.25 -1.14 5.51
C SER A 76 -8.60 -1.56 4.92
N GLY A 77 -9.44 -0.58 4.53
CA GLY A 77 -10.74 -0.82 3.89
C GLY A 77 -10.63 -1.49 2.52
N ILE A 78 -9.65 -1.12 1.69
CA ILE A 78 -9.40 -1.77 0.39
C ILE A 78 -8.97 -3.23 0.60
N PHE A 79 -8.08 -3.49 1.57
CA PHE A 79 -7.68 -4.85 1.90
C PHE A 79 -8.83 -5.70 2.43
N TYR A 80 -9.69 -5.13 3.26
CA TYR A 80 -10.89 -5.81 3.77
C TYR A 80 -11.85 -6.19 2.63
N ALA A 81 -12.11 -5.25 1.70
CA ALA A 81 -12.94 -5.52 0.53
C ALA A 81 -12.37 -6.64 -0.35
N LEU A 82 -11.06 -6.61 -0.63
CA LEU A 82 -10.37 -7.70 -1.35
C LEU A 82 -10.53 -9.04 -0.63
N ALA A 83 -10.28 -9.07 0.68
CA ALA A 83 -10.39 -10.29 1.47
C ALA A 83 -11.79 -10.91 1.40
N LYS A 84 -12.83 -10.07 1.56
CA LYS A 84 -14.24 -10.48 1.50
C LYS A 84 -14.59 -11.07 0.14
N ASN A 85 -14.21 -10.41 -0.96
CA ASN A 85 -14.50 -10.91 -2.31
C ASN A 85 -13.72 -12.18 -2.65
N TYR A 86 -12.46 -12.30 -2.21
CA TYR A 86 -11.71 -13.55 -2.38
C TYR A 86 -12.33 -14.70 -1.58
N LEU A 87 -12.87 -14.43 -0.38
CA LEU A 87 -13.58 -15.43 0.41
C LEU A 87 -14.83 -15.92 -0.31
N THR A 88 -15.64 -15.01 -0.84
CA THR A 88 -16.85 -15.33 -1.63
C THR A 88 -16.54 -16.23 -2.83
N LEU A 89 -15.34 -16.12 -3.41
CA LEU A 89 -14.88 -16.95 -4.54
C LEU A 89 -14.10 -18.21 -4.12
N ASP A 90 -14.18 -18.62 -2.86
CA ASP A 90 -13.45 -19.77 -2.28
C ASP A 90 -11.92 -19.68 -2.45
N LYS A 91 -11.36 -18.47 -2.65
CA LYS A 91 -9.92 -18.23 -2.78
C LYS A 91 -9.28 -17.99 -1.42
N LEU A 92 -9.37 -18.99 -0.55
CA LEU A 92 -8.99 -18.91 0.87
C LEU A 92 -7.58 -18.35 1.11
N SER A 93 -6.59 -18.75 0.30
CA SER A 93 -5.21 -18.23 0.46
C SER A 93 -5.12 -16.72 0.23
N SER A 94 -5.81 -16.20 -0.79
CA SER A 94 -5.86 -14.77 -1.06
C SER A 94 -6.68 -14.04 -0.01
N ALA A 95 -7.84 -14.60 0.36
CA ALA A 95 -8.69 -14.05 1.42
C ALA A 95 -7.92 -13.86 2.73
N LEU A 96 -7.23 -14.92 3.18
CA LEU A 96 -6.42 -14.91 4.40
C LEU A 96 -5.30 -13.86 4.34
N LYS A 97 -4.59 -13.78 3.21
CA LYS A 97 -3.52 -12.80 3.00
C LYS A 97 -4.07 -11.37 3.19
N TYR A 98 -5.18 -11.04 2.53
CA TYR A 98 -5.72 -9.69 2.55
C TYR A 98 -6.42 -9.34 3.87
N ALA A 99 -7.05 -10.30 4.54
CA ALA A 99 -7.60 -10.11 5.89
C ALA A 99 -6.51 -9.79 6.92
N HIS A 100 -5.33 -10.42 6.81
CA HIS A 100 -4.20 -10.03 7.64
C HIS A 100 -3.67 -8.63 7.31
N HIS A 101 -3.76 -8.20 6.05
CA HIS A 101 -3.37 -6.84 5.69
C HIS A 101 -4.35 -5.80 6.26
N SER A 102 -5.67 -6.02 6.22
CA SER A 102 -6.62 -5.05 6.78
C SER A 102 -6.35 -4.80 8.27
N ILE A 103 -6.18 -5.86 9.06
CA ILE A 103 -5.85 -5.79 10.50
C ILE A 103 -4.49 -5.12 10.74
N ARG A 104 -3.49 -5.39 9.89
CA ARG A 104 -2.16 -4.79 10.02
C ARG A 104 -2.20 -3.28 9.84
N TYR A 105 -3.00 -2.79 8.90
CA TYR A 105 -3.12 -1.37 8.58
C TYR A 105 -4.04 -0.64 9.55
N ASP A 106 -5.09 -1.30 10.00
CA ASP A 106 -5.94 -0.81 11.08
C ASP A 106 -6.45 -1.98 11.92
N SER A 107 -5.96 -2.05 13.15
CA SER A 107 -6.28 -3.13 14.09
C SER A 107 -7.46 -2.79 15.01
N THR A 108 -8.06 -1.61 14.84
CA THR A 108 -9.15 -1.11 15.69
C THR A 108 -10.53 -1.49 15.17
N GLU A 109 -10.64 -1.87 13.89
CA GLU A 109 -11.89 -2.29 13.28
C GLU A 109 -12.20 -3.76 13.58
N LEU A 110 -13.37 -4.01 14.16
CA LEU A 110 -13.77 -5.34 14.62
C LEU A 110 -14.16 -6.24 13.46
N ASP A 111 -14.80 -5.68 12.43
CA ASP A 111 -15.26 -6.40 11.23
C ASP A 111 -14.11 -7.17 10.55
N TYR A 112 -12.87 -6.69 10.68
CA TYR A 112 -11.71 -7.35 10.07
C TYR A 112 -11.36 -8.67 10.76
N TYR A 113 -11.56 -8.75 12.07
CA TYR A 113 -11.36 -9.98 12.82
C TYR A 113 -12.51 -10.96 12.60
N ASP A 114 -13.73 -10.45 12.43
CA ASP A 114 -14.89 -11.28 12.09
C ASP A 114 -14.69 -11.98 10.74
N LEU A 115 -14.24 -11.24 9.71
CA LEU A 115 -13.90 -11.83 8.42
C LEU A 115 -12.74 -12.84 8.53
N LEU A 116 -11.71 -12.54 9.32
CA LEU A 116 -10.61 -13.48 9.54
C LEU A 116 -11.09 -14.78 10.20
N SER A 117 -12.02 -14.68 11.16
CA SER A 117 -12.66 -15.82 11.81
C SER A 117 -13.44 -16.66 10.81
N GLU A 118 -14.22 -16.03 9.94
CA GLU A 118 -14.98 -16.70 8.88
C GLU A 118 -14.07 -17.50 7.94
N ILE A 119 -12.96 -16.90 7.51
CA ILE A 119 -11.95 -17.57 6.68
C ILE A 119 -11.42 -18.84 7.35
N PHE A 120 -11.11 -18.80 8.66
CA PHE A 120 -10.64 -19.98 9.38
C PHE A 120 -11.70 -21.06 9.57
N VAL A 121 -12.96 -20.68 9.73
CA VAL A 121 -14.08 -21.63 9.80
C VAL A 121 -14.25 -22.35 8.47
N GLN A 122 -14.18 -21.63 7.35
CA GLN A 122 -14.35 -22.20 6.01
C GLN A 122 -13.16 -23.04 5.55
N ALA A 123 -11.94 -22.74 6.04
CA ALA A 123 -10.73 -23.51 5.71
C ALA A 123 -10.61 -24.86 6.45
N ARG A 124 -11.58 -25.20 7.31
CA ARG A 124 -11.56 -26.38 8.18
C ARG A 124 -11.87 -27.69 7.47
#